data_AF-A0A935AQG1-F1
#
_entry.id   AF-A0A935AQG1-F1
#
_cell.length_a   1.000
_cell.length_b   1.000
_cell.length_c   1.000
_cell.angle_alpha   90.00
_cell.angle_beta   90.00
_cell.angle_gamma   90.00
#
_symmetry.space_group_name_H-M   'P 1'
#
loop_
_entity.id
_entity.type
_entity.pdbx_description
1 polymer ?
#
loop_
_entity_poly.entity_id
_entity_poly.type
_entity_poly.pdbx_seq_one_letter_code
_entity_poly.pdbx_strand_id
1 'polypeptide(L)'
;MKPIIGMCLVFILGCCKSEGHWVSATLEGYDLRECACCGGCLVKPNDAPDKVFQWYQKGETFGITGLDTFPMKVMINYDVIQQSCIASDGEIEINELVKIK
;
A
#
# COMPACT_ATOMS: atom_id res chain seq x y z
N MET A 1 -34.09 0.18 50.20
CA MET A 1 -33.11 1.12 49.61
C MET A 1 -31.94 0.33 49.04
N LYS A 2 -31.68 0.52 47.74
CA LYS A 2 -30.49 0.21 46.91
C LYS A 2 -30.02 -1.26 46.70
N PRO A 3 -29.90 -1.72 45.43
CA PRO A 3 -29.36 -3.02 45.05
C PRO A 3 -27.83 -2.98 44.82
N ILE A 4 -27.13 -4.06 45.16
CA ILE A 4 -25.69 -4.23 44.89
C ILE A 4 -25.55 -4.96 43.54
N ILE A 5 -25.34 -4.14 42.51
CA ILE A 5 -24.94 -4.47 41.14
C ILE A 5 -23.45 -4.86 41.21
N GLY A 6 -23.02 -6.07 40.86
CA GLY A 6 -22.86 -6.52 39.47
C GLY A 6 -21.45 -6.20 38.97
N MET A 7 -20.47 -7.07 39.26
CA MET A 7 -19.07 -6.92 38.82
C MET A 7 -18.65 -8.14 37.99
N CYS A 8 -19.10 -8.19 36.74
CA CYS A 8 -18.53 -9.03 35.69
C CYS A 8 -17.67 -8.14 34.79
N LEU A 9 -16.42 -7.94 35.18
CA LEU A 9 -15.40 -7.30 34.35
C LEU A 9 -14.90 -8.31 33.31
N VAL A 10 -15.63 -8.39 32.20
CA VAL A 10 -15.18 -9.12 31.01
C VAL A 10 -14.08 -8.27 30.36
N PHE A 11 -12.83 -8.68 30.55
CA PHE A 11 -11.67 -8.21 29.80
C PHE A 11 -11.81 -8.69 28.35
N ILE A 12 -12.53 -7.93 27.53
CA ILE A 12 -12.48 -8.04 26.08
C ILE A 12 -11.23 -7.26 25.65
N LEU A 13 -10.06 -7.89 25.76
CA LEU A 13 -8.87 -7.44 25.06
C LEU A 13 -9.10 -7.72 23.58
N GLY A 14 -9.79 -6.79 22.92
CA GLY A 14 -9.92 -6.76 21.49
C GLY A 14 -8.51 -6.66 20.89
N CYS A 15 -8.14 -7.65 20.09
CA CYS A 15 -7.07 -7.53 19.12
C CYS A 15 -7.41 -6.34 18.20
N CYS A 16 -6.83 -5.17 18.48
CA CYS A 16 -6.69 -4.14 17.46
C CYS A 16 -5.75 -4.71 16.39
N LYS A 17 -6.33 -5.39 15.39
CA LYS A 17 -5.66 -5.62 14.11
C LYS A 17 -5.34 -4.23 13.59
N SER A 18 -4.06 -3.87 13.55
CA SER A 18 -3.65 -2.53 13.13
C SER A 18 -4.25 -2.30 11.75
N GLU A 19 -5.18 -1.37 11.67
CA GLU A 19 -5.74 -0.86 10.43
C GLU A 19 -4.56 -0.26 9.68
N GLY A 20 -3.98 -1.02 8.75
CA GLY A 20 -2.80 -0.55 8.05
C GLY A 20 -3.15 0.72 7.25
N HIS A 21 -2.20 1.65 7.18
CA HIS A 21 -2.43 3.00 6.66
C HIS A 21 -2.76 2.94 5.16
N TRP A 22 -4.04 3.10 4.83
CA TRP A 22 -4.51 3.17 3.46
C TRP A 22 -4.33 4.56 2.88
N VAL A 23 -3.69 4.64 1.71
CA VAL A 23 -3.50 5.89 0.99
C VAL A 23 -4.02 5.77 -0.43
N SER A 24 -4.50 6.89 -0.97
CA SER A 24 -4.75 6.96 -2.40
C SER A 24 -3.42 7.10 -3.14
N ALA A 25 -3.29 6.42 -4.27
CA ALA A 25 -2.11 6.49 -5.11
C ALA A 25 -2.47 6.42 -6.59
N THR A 26 -1.52 6.83 -7.42
CA THR A 26 -1.60 6.67 -8.87
C THR A 26 -0.51 5.69 -9.32
N LEU A 27 -0.92 4.61 -10.00
CA LEU A 27 0.00 3.77 -10.75
C LEU A 27 0.19 4.39 -12.13
N GLU A 28 1.41 4.80 -12.48
CA GLU A 28 1.69 5.46 -13.76
C GLU A 28 1.96 4.48 -14.89
N GLY A 29 2.17 3.20 -14.56
CA GLY A 29 2.48 2.14 -15.50
C GLY A 29 3.92 1.67 -15.38
N TYR A 30 4.33 0.86 -16.35
CA TYR A 30 5.61 0.18 -16.35
C TYR A 30 6.66 0.96 -17.16
N ASP A 31 7.73 1.44 -16.52
CA ASP A 31 8.92 1.96 -17.22
C ASP A 31 10.10 0.99 -17.09
N LEU A 32 10.22 0.10 -18.07
CA LEU A 32 11.26 -0.91 -18.15
C LEU A 32 12.62 -0.35 -18.60
N ARG A 33 12.69 0.92 -19.01
CA ARG A 33 13.97 1.56 -19.39
C ARG A 33 14.81 1.89 -18.17
N GLU A 34 14.14 2.23 -17.07
CA GLU A 34 14.77 2.69 -15.84
C GLU A 34 14.88 1.59 -14.77
N CYS A 35 14.04 0.54 -14.81
CA CYS A 35 13.92 -0.40 -13.68
C CYS A 35 13.59 -1.85 -14.05
N ALA A 36 14.57 -2.60 -14.55
CA ALA A 36 14.45 -4.06 -14.74
C ALA A 36 14.51 -4.87 -13.42
N CYS A 37 14.97 -4.27 -12.31
CA CYS A 37 15.23 -4.96 -11.04
C CYS A 37 14.00 -5.22 -10.18
N CYS A 38 12.94 -4.41 -10.31
CA CYS A 38 11.83 -4.38 -9.34
C CYS A 38 10.45 -4.63 -9.96
N GLY A 39 10.38 -4.81 -11.27
CA GLY A 39 9.12 -4.96 -12.02
C GLY A 39 8.70 -3.69 -12.76
N GLY A 40 9.28 -2.52 -12.45
CA GLY A 40 9.19 -1.31 -13.26
C GLY A 40 7.88 -0.52 -13.14
N CYS A 41 6.95 -0.92 -12.28
CA CYS A 41 5.69 -0.21 -12.09
C CYS A 41 5.89 1.02 -11.18
N LEU A 42 5.66 2.21 -11.73
CA LEU A 42 5.78 3.49 -11.04
C LEU A 42 4.51 3.81 -10.23
N VAL A 43 4.70 4.24 -8.99
CA VAL A 43 3.64 4.55 -8.03
C VAL A 43 3.85 5.93 -7.41
N LYS A 44 2.79 6.73 -7.39
CA LYS A 44 2.72 8.05 -6.74
C LYS A 44 1.69 8.04 -5.60
N PRO A 45 2.12 7.81 -4.34
CA PRO A 45 1.26 7.91 -3.17
C PRO A 45 0.89 9.37 -2.84
N ASN A 46 -0.36 9.62 -2.46
CA ASN A 46 -0.82 10.98 -2.15
C ASN A 46 -0.33 11.52 -0.80
N ASP A 47 0.14 10.65 0.10
CA ASP A 47 0.81 11.03 1.34
C ASP A 47 2.28 11.41 1.14
N ALA A 48 2.83 11.16 -0.06
CA ALA A 48 4.15 11.59 -0.50
C ALA A 48 4.08 12.20 -1.93
N PRO A 49 3.38 13.33 -2.11
CA PRO A 49 2.99 13.86 -3.43
C PRO A 49 4.15 14.25 -4.35
N ASP A 50 5.32 14.56 -3.77
CA ASP A 50 6.54 14.92 -4.50
C ASP A 50 7.45 13.72 -4.79
N LYS A 51 7.01 12.50 -4.45
CA LYS A 51 7.80 11.28 -4.59
C LYS A 51 7.20 10.31 -5.58
N VAL A 52 8.07 9.59 -6.27
CA VAL A 52 7.73 8.48 -7.15
C VAL A 52 8.47 7.25 -6.66
N PHE A 53 7.73 6.19 -6.37
CA PHE A 53 8.30 4.92 -5.94
C PHE A 53 8.16 3.86 -7.03
N GLN A 54 9.02 2.86 -6.97
CA GLN A 54 8.89 1.63 -7.74
C GLN A 54 8.19 0.58 -6.89
N TRP A 55 7.16 -0.05 -7.44
CA TRP A 55 6.51 -1.16 -6.77
C TRP A 55 7.27 -2.45 -7.03
N TYR A 56 7.82 -3.04 -5.97
CA TYR A 56 8.46 -4.34 -5.95
C TYR A 56 7.42 -5.46 -5.92
N GLN A 57 7.15 -6.07 -7.08
CA GLN A 57 6.08 -7.06 -7.27
C GLN A 57 6.51 -8.52 -6.98
N LYS A 58 7.20 -8.78 -5.85
CA LYS A 58 7.72 -10.14 -5.55
C LYS A 58 6.67 -11.10 -5.03
N GLY A 59 5.65 -10.61 -4.30
CA GLY A 59 4.63 -11.44 -3.65
C GLY A 59 3.29 -11.50 -4.38
N GLU A 60 2.80 -10.37 -4.89
CA GLU A 60 1.49 -10.24 -5.50
C GLU A 60 1.47 -9.09 -6.51
N THR A 61 0.71 -9.25 -7.60
CA THR A 61 0.47 -8.19 -8.61
C THR A 61 -0.94 -7.63 -8.57
N PHE A 62 -1.84 -8.18 -7.73
CA PHE A 62 -3.26 -7.83 -7.68
C PHE A 62 -3.97 -7.84 -9.04
N GLY A 63 -3.49 -8.68 -9.97
CA GLY A 63 -3.96 -8.73 -11.35
C GLY A 63 -3.72 -7.44 -12.14
N ILE A 64 -2.69 -6.67 -11.78
CA ILE A 64 -2.18 -5.53 -12.56
C ILE A 64 -1.00 -6.02 -13.38
N THR A 65 -1.02 -5.69 -14.66
CA THR A 65 -0.04 -6.09 -15.66
C THR A 65 0.32 -4.89 -16.54
N GLY A 66 1.38 -5.03 -17.34
CA GLY A 66 1.74 -4.01 -18.33
C GLY A 66 0.70 -3.82 -19.46
N LEU A 67 -0.35 -4.64 -19.52
CA LEU A 67 -1.45 -4.52 -20.50
C LEU A 67 -2.65 -3.72 -19.98
N ASP A 68 -2.67 -3.38 -18.69
CA ASP A 68 -3.72 -2.54 -18.12
C ASP A 68 -3.64 -1.09 -18.64
N THR A 69 -4.73 -0.34 -18.47
CA THR A 69 -4.75 1.09 -18.80
C THR A 69 -4.17 1.91 -17.65
N PHE A 70 -3.16 2.72 -17.97
CA PHE A 70 -2.52 3.65 -17.05
C PHE A 70 -2.68 5.11 -17.53
N PRO A 71 -2.66 6.12 -16.65
CA PRO A 71 -2.51 6.01 -15.19
C PRO A 71 -3.77 5.45 -14.50
N MET A 72 -3.58 4.64 -13.47
CA MET A 72 -4.66 4.01 -12.69
C MET A 72 -4.72 4.57 -11.28
N LYS A 73 -5.92 4.95 -10.82
CA LYS A 73 -6.15 5.37 -9.43
C LYS A 73 -6.44 4.16 -8.56
N VAL A 74 -5.74 4.07 -7.44
CA VAL A 74 -5.84 2.95 -6.50
C VAL A 74 -5.85 3.47 -5.06
N MET A 75 -6.41 2.66 -4.15
CA MET A 75 -6.09 2.73 -2.73
C MET A 75 -5.08 1.63 -2.43
N ILE A 76 -4.00 1.96 -1.72
CA ILE A 76 -2.94 1.03 -1.38
C ILE A 76 -2.60 1.08 0.10
N ASN A 77 -2.21 -0.07 0.63
CA ASN A 77 -1.41 -0.19 1.83
C ASN A 77 -0.02 -0.64 1.39
N TYR A 78 1.03 0.06 1.81
CA TYR A 78 2.38 -0.24 1.34
C TYR A 78 3.45 -0.03 2.42
N ASP A 79 4.54 -0.76 2.27
CA ASP A 79 5.78 -0.59 3.05
C ASP A 79 6.90 -0.06 2.16
N VAL A 80 7.77 0.81 2.70
CA VAL A 80 9.01 1.22 2.02
C VAL A 80 10.08 0.16 2.28
N ILE A 81 10.58 -0.46 1.22
CA ILE A 81 11.56 -1.56 1.30
C ILE A 81 12.99 -1.02 1.25
N GLN A 82 13.25 -0.11 0.32
CA GLN A 82 14.61 0.37 0.05
C GLN A 82 14.57 1.77 -0.54
N GLN A 83 15.37 2.70 -0.02
CA GLN A 83 15.44 4.07 -0.55
C GLN A 83 16.51 4.26 -1.62
N SER A 84 17.35 3.25 -1.88
CA SER A 84 18.51 3.39 -2.76
C SER A 84 18.22 3.04 -4.23
N CYS A 85 16.99 3.23 -4.70
CA CYS A 85 16.70 3.10 -6.13
C CYS A 85 17.27 4.33 -6.85
N ILE A 86 18.07 4.14 -7.90
CA ILE A 86 18.66 5.27 -8.66
C ILE A 86 17.61 5.94 -9.56
N ALA A 87 16.60 5.18 -9.98
CA ALA A 87 15.59 5.58 -10.94
C ALA A 87 14.30 6.12 -10.31
N SER A 88 14.19 6.13 -8.98
CA SER A 88 13.00 6.57 -8.25
C SER A 88 13.37 7.00 -6.82
N ASP A 89 12.41 7.51 -6.05
CA ASP A 89 12.60 7.85 -4.63
C ASP A 89 12.70 6.63 -3.70
N GLY A 90 12.61 5.42 -4.26
CA GLY A 90 12.76 4.16 -3.55
C GLY A 90 11.83 3.07 -4.05
N GLU A 91 11.88 1.94 -3.38
CA GLU A 91 11.08 0.76 -3.63
C GLU A 91 10.05 0.59 -2.53
N ILE A 92 8.83 0.24 -2.93
CA ILE A 92 7.72 -0.08 -2.04
C ILE A 92 7.16 -1.46 -2.32
N GLU A 93 6.64 -2.12 -1.29
CA GLU A 93 5.82 -3.33 -1.42
C GLU A 93 4.39 -2.95 -1.14
N ILE A 94 3.48 -3.23 -2.08
CA ILE A 94 2.04 -3.04 -1.84
C ILE A 94 1.50 -4.32 -1.21
N ASN A 95 1.00 -4.20 0.02
CA ASN A 95 0.44 -5.29 0.81
C ASN A 95 -1.04 -5.52 0.50
N GLU A 96 -1.78 -4.45 0.23
CA GLU A 96 -3.20 -4.50 -0.13
C GLU A 96 -3.50 -3.42 -1.17
N LEU A 97 -4.36 -3.74 -2.15
CA LEU A 97 -4.70 -2.83 -3.25
C LEU A 97 -6.18 -2.90 -3.62
N VAL A 98 -6.81 -1.74 -3.81
CA VAL A 98 -8.17 -1.61 -4.36
C VAL A 98 -8.15 -0.66 -5.55
N LYS A 99 -8.62 -1.14 -6.72
CA LYS A 99 -8.80 -0.32 -7.92
C LYS A 99 -9.99 0.62 -7.73
N ILE A 100 -9.80 1.94 -7.90
CA ILE A 100 -10.88 2.91 -7.88
C ILE A 100 -11.42 3.02 -9.32
N LYS A 101 -12.70 2.70 -9.51
CA LYS A 101 -13.39 2.81 -10.81
C LYS A 101 -13.71 4.26 -11.16
#